data_AF-Q6QHR4-F1
#
_entry.id   AF-Q6QHR4-F1
#
_cell.length_a   1.000
_cell.length_b   1.000
_cell.length_c   1.000
_cell.angle_alpha   90.00
_cell.angle_beta   90.00
_cell.angle_gamma   90.00
#
_symmetry.space_group_name_H-M   'P 1'
#
loop_
_entity.id
_entity.type
_entity.pdbx_description
1 polymer ?
#
loop_
_entity_poly.entity_id
_entity_poly.type
_entity_poly.pdbx_seq_one_letter_code
_entity_poly.pdbx_strand_id
1 'polypeptide(L)'
;MELAKDTRDRIFAAADSLYEQAGRAAFPTVDAVRKVARVNMNDASAGMKEWRRAQTAQAAPVAVQVPEAVQQASSAALASLWKEAQELANESLRAAQAGWDAERIEAETLNKQMADAYESQAAELEAAQGRIAELEAAARQAAELAEASRQQIEEGHTALLGMQQRAAVAEGRAEEIERRAGELRAELDHAHAEAETAAAQAKATADSLRTERDKVQQRQELAEAEGVKLADQLRQAQVQVEALRSELAGVKARAESQAEAHQEQRKTAAQEAARMVERFTGAQAERDQAQRDAAAAREEAAGLRGQLEAFKEQHTQLMAAFRDSEKADKAVSRTKKD
;
A
#
# COMPACT_ATOMS: atom_id res chain seq x y z
N MET A 1 -124.83 36.98 -121.55
CA MET A 1 -125.69 36.47 -122.64
C MET A 1 -124.86 36.53 -123.90
N GLU A 2 -124.35 35.40 -124.35
CA GLU A 2 -123.65 35.34 -125.63
C GLU A 2 -124.69 35.47 -126.76
N LEU A 3 -124.47 36.43 -127.66
CA LEU A 3 -125.23 36.47 -128.90
C LEU A 3 -124.94 35.21 -129.70
N ALA A 4 -125.98 34.57 -130.24
CA ALA A 4 -125.80 33.51 -131.22
C ALA A 4 -124.94 34.02 -132.38
N LYS A 5 -123.93 33.22 -132.79
CA LYS A 5 -122.91 33.60 -133.77
C LYS A 5 -123.51 34.19 -135.07
N ASP A 6 -124.57 33.57 -135.58
CA ASP A 6 -125.30 34.06 -136.76
C ASP A 6 -125.92 35.46 -136.57
N THR A 7 -126.53 35.70 -135.40
CA THR A 7 -127.11 37.00 -135.06
C THR A 7 -126.02 38.07 -134.93
N ARG A 8 -124.90 37.73 -134.29
CA ARG A 8 -123.73 38.60 -134.16
C ARG A 8 -123.14 38.95 -135.53
N ASP A 9 -122.94 37.97 -136.40
CA ASP A 9 -122.36 38.18 -137.73
C ASP A 9 -123.26 39.06 -138.60
N ARG A 10 -124.60 38.88 -138.52
CA ARG A 10 -125.56 39.78 -139.18
C ARG A 10 -125.54 41.21 -138.63
N ILE A 11 -125.36 41.39 -137.33
CA ILE A 11 -125.23 42.71 -136.70
C ILE A 11 -123.92 43.38 -137.13
N PHE A 12 -122.81 42.66 -137.15
CA PHE A 12 -121.50 43.18 -137.55
C PHE A 12 -121.51 43.55 -139.05
N ALA A 13 -122.03 42.68 -139.92
CA ALA A 13 -122.16 42.98 -141.35
C ALA A 13 -123.09 44.17 -141.62
N ALA A 14 -124.21 44.29 -140.90
CA ALA A 14 -125.10 45.44 -141.01
C ALA A 14 -124.45 46.72 -140.46
N ALA A 15 -123.69 46.63 -139.37
CA ALA A 15 -122.94 47.75 -138.80
C ALA A 15 -121.83 48.22 -139.74
N ASP A 16 -121.04 47.30 -140.30
CA ASP A 16 -120.01 47.61 -141.29
C ASP A 16 -120.63 48.25 -142.53
N SER A 17 -121.69 47.67 -143.09
CA SER A 17 -122.37 48.26 -144.26
C SER A 17 -122.90 49.68 -143.98
N LEU A 18 -123.49 49.92 -142.80
CA LEU A 18 -123.98 51.25 -142.43
C LEU A 18 -122.84 52.23 -142.12
N TYR A 19 -121.73 51.74 -141.56
CA TYR A 19 -120.55 52.54 -141.26
C TYR A 19 -119.81 52.94 -142.54
N GLU A 20 -119.70 52.05 -143.52
CA GLU A 20 -119.17 52.34 -144.86
C GLU A 20 -120.07 53.33 -145.62
N GLN A 21 -121.39 53.14 -145.60
CA GLN A 21 -122.33 54.07 -146.22
C GLN A 21 -122.25 55.47 -145.61
N ALA A 22 -121.93 55.57 -144.32
CA ALA A 22 -121.66 56.84 -143.62
C ALA A 22 -120.22 57.36 -143.80
N GLY A 23 -119.42 56.77 -144.71
CA GLY A 23 -118.05 57.18 -145.01
C GLY A 23 -117.07 56.96 -143.85
N ARG A 24 -117.37 56.02 -142.94
CA ARG A 24 -116.63 55.74 -141.70
C ARG A 24 -116.48 56.95 -140.76
N ALA A 25 -117.25 58.02 -140.96
CA ALA A 25 -117.14 59.25 -140.19
C ALA A 25 -117.84 59.18 -138.82
N ALA A 26 -118.91 58.38 -138.71
CA ALA A 26 -119.69 58.24 -137.48
C ALA A 26 -120.20 56.81 -137.32
N PHE A 27 -120.18 56.29 -136.07
CA PHE A 27 -120.67 54.95 -135.80
C PHE A 27 -122.19 54.84 -136.02
N PRO A 28 -122.68 53.77 -136.66
CA PRO A 28 -124.09 53.60 -136.92
C PRO A 28 -124.89 53.47 -135.60
N THR A 29 -126.13 53.95 -135.61
CA THR A 29 -127.01 53.87 -134.44
C THR A 29 -127.53 52.44 -134.25
N VAL A 30 -127.74 52.04 -133.00
CA VAL A 30 -128.22 50.69 -132.66
C VAL A 30 -129.59 50.40 -133.29
N ASP A 31 -130.47 51.41 -133.39
CA ASP A 31 -131.78 51.28 -134.05
C ASP A 31 -131.68 51.00 -135.56
N ALA A 32 -130.73 51.65 -136.25
CA ALA A 32 -130.49 51.44 -137.67
C ALA A 32 -129.95 50.02 -137.94
N VAL A 33 -128.98 49.58 -137.14
CA VAL A 33 -128.42 48.22 -137.23
C VAL A 33 -129.48 47.17 -136.90
N ARG A 34 -130.36 47.40 -135.92
CA ARG A 34 -131.49 46.50 -135.58
C ARG A 34 -132.43 46.30 -136.78
N LYS A 35 -132.81 47.38 -137.47
CA LYS A 35 -133.73 47.34 -138.61
C LYS A 35 -133.14 46.57 -139.79
N VAL A 36 -131.85 46.79 -140.09
CA VAL A 36 -131.15 46.13 -141.20
C VAL A 36 -130.87 44.66 -140.90
N ALA A 37 -130.36 44.34 -139.70
CA ALA A 37 -130.06 42.96 -139.32
C ALA A 37 -131.30 42.12 -138.95
N ARG A 38 -132.47 42.77 -138.78
CA ARG A 38 -133.76 42.18 -138.33
C ARG A 38 -133.62 41.37 -137.04
N VAL A 39 -132.96 41.96 -136.05
CA VAL A 39 -132.73 41.35 -134.73
C VAL A 39 -133.50 42.09 -133.64
N ASN A 40 -133.59 41.52 -132.43
CA ASN A 40 -134.18 42.23 -131.29
C ASN A 40 -133.24 43.36 -130.79
N MET A 41 -133.76 44.26 -129.95
CA MET A 41 -133.03 45.45 -129.47
C MET A 41 -131.84 45.12 -128.57
N ASN A 42 -131.95 44.06 -127.76
CA ASN A 42 -130.87 43.67 -126.83
C ASN A 42 -129.67 43.09 -127.58
N ASP A 43 -129.92 42.25 -128.59
CA ASP A 43 -128.87 41.68 -129.44
C ASP A 43 -128.16 42.79 -130.24
N ALA A 44 -128.92 43.70 -130.87
CA ALA A 44 -128.32 44.83 -131.59
C ALA A 44 -127.41 45.70 -130.70
N SER A 45 -127.83 45.96 -129.46
CA SER A 45 -127.08 46.80 -128.51
C SER A 45 -125.79 46.13 -128.05
N ALA A 46 -125.86 44.83 -127.71
CA ALA A 46 -124.71 44.07 -127.26
C ALA A 46 -123.71 43.83 -128.40
N GLY A 47 -124.18 43.48 -129.60
CA GLY A 47 -123.32 43.34 -130.79
C GLY A 47 -122.65 44.65 -131.19
N MET A 48 -123.36 45.79 -131.16
CA MET A 48 -122.76 47.11 -131.46
C MET A 48 -121.73 47.55 -130.41
N LYS A 49 -121.92 47.18 -129.14
CA LYS A 49 -120.93 47.46 -128.08
C LYS A 49 -119.64 46.66 -128.31
N GLU A 50 -119.77 45.40 -128.72
CA GLU A 50 -118.63 44.55 -129.06
C GLU A 50 -117.91 45.04 -130.32
N TRP A 51 -118.66 45.36 -131.38
CA TRP A 51 -118.12 45.88 -132.63
C TRP A 51 -117.37 47.21 -132.45
N ARG A 52 -117.92 48.17 -131.69
CA ARG A 52 -117.21 49.44 -131.38
C ARG A 52 -115.93 49.22 -130.57
N ARG A 53 -115.93 48.25 -129.63
CA ARG A 53 -114.75 47.91 -128.83
C ARG A 53 -113.64 47.33 -129.69
N ALA A 54 -113.99 46.54 -130.71
CA ALA A 54 -113.01 46.01 -131.64
C ALA A 54 -112.31 47.13 -132.45
N GLN A 55 -113.02 48.21 -132.79
CA GLN A 55 -112.44 49.32 -133.57
C GLN A 55 -111.57 50.29 -132.78
N THR A 56 -111.72 50.40 -131.46
CA THR A 56 -110.91 51.33 -130.64
C THR A 56 -109.70 50.69 -129.96
N ALA A 57 -109.50 49.37 -130.10
CA ALA A 57 -108.51 48.61 -129.32
C ALA A 57 -107.14 48.40 -130.01
N GLN A 58 -106.83 49.03 -131.15
CA GLN A 58 -105.52 48.90 -131.79
C GLN A 58 -104.62 50.12 -131.57
N ALA A 59 -103.76 50.04 -130.55
CA ALA A 59 -102.49 50.78 -130.50
C ALA A 59 -101.42 49.86 -129.88
N ALA A 60 -100.35 49.55 -130.63
CA ALA A 60 -99.30 48.63 -130.21
C ALA A 60 -98.18 49.34 -129.41
N PRO A 61 -97.57 48.69 -128.39
CA PRO A 61 -96.51 49.29 -127.58
C PRO A 61 -95.14 49.21 -128.28
N VAL A 62 -94.32 50.25 -128.13
CA VAL A 62 -92.92 50.32 -128.60
C VAL A 62 -91.98 49.86 -127.47
N ALA A 63 -91.22 48.79 -127.69
CA ALA A 63 -90.20 48.32 -126.76
C ALA A 63 -88.89 49.11 -126.96
N VAL A 64 -88.41 49.80 -125.91
CA VAL A 64 -87.10 50.47 -125.92
C VAL A 64 -86.04 49.45 -125.45
N GLN A 65 -85.13 49.05 -126.34
CA GLN A 65 -83.96 48.26 -125.99
C GLN A 65 -82.92 49.14 -125.28
N VAL A 66 -82.31 48.63 -124.20
CA VAL A 66 -81.23 49.33 -123.47
C VAL A 66 -80.02 49.51 -124.41
N PRO A 67 -79.47 50.73 -124.56
CA PRO A 67 -78.33 51.00 -125.43
C PRO A 67 -77.10 50.15 -125.08
N GLU A 68 -76.40 49.66 -126.11
CA GLU A 68 -75.25 48.75 -125.98
C GLU A 68 -74.10 49.33 -125.13
N ALA A 69 -73.85 50.64 -125.20
CA ALA A 69 -72.85 51.31 -124.38
C ALA A 69 -73.11 51.17 -122.86
N VAL A 70 -74.39 51.17 -122.44
CA VAL A 70 -74.77 51.01 -121.04
C VAL A 70 -74.58 49.56 -120.58
N GLN A 71 -74.87 48.58 -121.46
CA GLN A 71 -74.63 47.17 -121.18
C GLN A 71 -73.13 46.84 -121.08
N GLN A 72 -72.29 47.40 -121.97
CA GLN A 72 -70.85 47.24 -121.89
C GLN A 72 -70.28 47.87 -120.61
N ALA A 73 -70.71 49.09 -120.27
CA ALA A 73 -70.29 49.77 -119.05
C ALA A 73 -70.68 49.00 -117.76
N SER A 74 -71.89 48.44 -117.70
CA SER A 74 -72.32 47.64 -116.54
C SER A 74 -71.58 46.31 -116.45
N SER A 75 -71.32 45.63 -117.58
CA SER A 75 -70.52 44.40 -117.60
C SER A 75 -69.08 44.63 -117.14
N ALA A 76 -68.46 45.73 -117.56
CA ALA A 76 -67.11 46.11 -117.14
C ALA A 76 -67.06 46.46 -115.65
N ALA A 77 -68.04 47.21 -115.13
CA ALA A 77 -68.13 47.51 -113.70
C ALA A 77 -68.29 46.25 -112.85
N LEU A 78 -69.12 45.29 -113.28
CA LEU A 78 -69.27 44.00 -112.60
C LEU A 78 -67.98 43.17 -112.63
N ALA A 79 -67.27 43.17 -113.77
CA ALA A 79 -65.98 42.48 -113.88
C ALA A 79 -64.92 43.07 -112.94
N SER A 80 -64.84 44.40 -112.86
CA SER A 80 -63.92 45.08 -111.93
C SER A 80 -64.29 44.80 -110.48
N LEU A 81 -65.57 44.90 -110.11
CA LEU A 81 -66.03 44.60 -108.76
C LEU A 81 -65.75 43.15 -108.37
N TRP A 82 -66.01 42.20 -109.28
CA TRP A 82 -65.71 40.78 -109.06
C TRP A 82 -64.21 40.54 -108.87
N LYS A 83 -63.36 41.16 -109.69
CA LYS A 83 -61.91 41.06 -109.58
C LYS A 83 -61.43 41.58 -108.22
N GLU A 84 -61.91 42.74 -107.80
CA GLU A 84 -61.51 43.35 -106.52
C GLU A 84 -62.01 42.53 -105.31
N ALA A 85 -63.23 41.98 -105.39
CA ALA A 85 -63.73 41.04 -104.39
C ALA A 85 -62.89 39.76 -104.32
N GLN A 86 -62.45 39.22 -105.46
CA GLN A 86 -61.59 38.05 -105.52
C GLN A 86 -60.18 38.36 -104.97
N GLU A 87 -59.63 39.54 -105.26
CA GLU A 87 -58.36 40.00 -104.70
C GLU A 87 -58.44 40.11 -103.17
N LEU A 88 -59.49 40.73 -102.63
CA LEU A 88 -59.72 40.84 -101.19
C LEU A 88 -59.94 39.47 -100.51
N ALA A 89 -60.67 38.55 -101.17
CA ALA A 89 -60.86 37.19 -100.67
C ALA A 89 -59.54 36.41 -100.64
N ASN A 90 -58.71 36.54 -101.69
CA ASN A 90 -57.39 35.92 -101.72
C ASN A 90 -56.43 36.54 -100.70
N GLU A 91 -56.52 37.85 -100.47
CA GLU A 91 -55.74 38.54 -99.44
C GLU A 91 -56.14 38.07 -98.03
N SER A 92 -57.44 38.01 -97.74
CA SER A 92 -57.92 37.49 -96.45
C SER A 92 -57.56 36.02 -96.22
N LEU A 93 -57.59 35.18 -97.27
CA LEU A 93 -57.11 33.80 -97.19
C LEU A 93 -55.60 33.73 -96.90
N ARG A 94 -54.77 34.52 -97.60
CA ARG A 94 -53.32 34.57 -97.35
C ARG A 94 -53.01 35.08 -95.94
N ALA A 95 -53.73 36.10 -95.47
CA ALA A 95 -53.59 36.63 -94.11
C ALA A 95 -53.98 35.59 -93.05
N ALA A 96 -55.07 34.86 -93.26
CA ALA A 96 -55.47 33.76 -92.37
C ALA A 96 -54.41 32.64 -92.35
N GLN A 97 -53.93 32.20 -93.52
CA GLN A 97 -52.87 31.19 -93.60
C GLN A 97 -51.60 31.64 -92.86
N ALA A 98 -51.17 32.89 -93.05
CA ALA A 98 -50.02 33.44 -92.34
C ALA A 98 -50.23 33.50 -90.82
N GLY A 99 -51.43 33.86 -90.35
CA GLY A 99 -51.77 33.86 -88.93
C GLY A 99 -51.72 32.46 -88.32
N TRP A 100 -52.30 31.46 -89.01
CA TRP A 100 -52.27 30.06 -88.57
C TRP A 100 -50.86 29.48 -88.57
N ASP A 101 -50.05 29.78 -89.60
CA ASP A 101 -48.66 29.36 -89.62
C ASP A 101 -47.84 30.01 -88.51
N ALA A 102 -48.11 31.29 -88.19
CA ALA A 102 -47.46 31.98 -87.08
C ALA A 102 -47.83 31.35 -85.72
N GLU A 103 -49.12 31.10 -85.46
CA GLU A 103 -49.58 30.44 -84.23
C GLU A 103 -49.01 29.02 -84.11
N ARG A 104 -48.93 28.27 -85.21
CA ARG A 104 -48.32 26.95 -85.22
C ARG A 104 -46.84 27.00 -84.86
N ILE A 105 -46.07 27.92 -85.46
CA ILE A 105 -44.64 28.09 -85.16
C ILE A 105 -44.45 28.51 -83.69
N GLU A 106 -45.30 29.40 -83.17
CA GLU A 106 -45.26 29.81 -81.76
C GLU A 106 -45.56 28.63 -80.83
N ALA A 107 -46.58 27.83 -81.13
CA ALA A 107 -46.91 26.63 -80.36
C ALA A 107 -45.79 25.58 -80.40
N GLU A 108 -45.17 25.34 -81.56
CA GLU A 108 -44.00 24.46 -81.69
C GLU A 108 -42.81 24.99 -80.87
N THR A 109 -42.60 26.31 -80.87
CA THR A 109 -41.53 26.96 -80.09
C THR A 109 -41.77 26.82 -78.59
N LEU A 110 -42.99 27.07 -78.11
CA LEU A 110 -43.35 26.94 -76.70
C LEU A 110 -43.25 25.47 -76.23
N ASN A 111 -43.72 24.53 -77.06
CA ASN A 111 -43.59 23.10 -76.75
C ASN A 111 -42.11 22.69 -76.63
N LYS A 112 -41.24 23.20 -77.51
CA LYS A 112 -39.80 22.93 -77.43
C LYS A 112 -39.19 23.55 -76.17
N GLN A 113 -39.46 24.82 -75.88
CA GLN A 113 -38.96 25.48 -74.67
C GLN A 113 -39.42 24.77 -73.40
N MET A 114 -40.65 24.26 -73.37
CA MET A 114 -41.18 23.51 -72.25
C MET A 114 -40.49 22.14 -72.11
N ALA A 115 -40.23 21.43 -73.21
CA ALA A 115 -39.46 20.19 -73.20
C ALA A 115 -38.02 20.43 -72.69
N ASP A 116 -37.33 21.43 -73.22
CA ASP A 116 -35.96 21.80 -72.82
C ASP A 116 -35.91 22.17 -71.32
N ALA A 117 -36.94 22.87 -70.80
CA ALA A 117 -37.04 23.21 -69.38
C ALA A 117 -37.25 21.98 -68.48
N TYR A 118 -38.08 21.02 -68.91
CA TYR A 118 -38.28 19.77 -68.17
C TYR A 118 -37.02 18.89 -68.19
N GLU A 119 -36.28 18.85 -69.29
CA GLU A 119 -34.99 18.15 -69.37
C GLU A 119 -33.96 18.80 -68.42
N SER A 120 -33.87 20.13 -68.40
CA SER A 120 -33.00 20.85 -67.46
C SER A 120 -33.39 20.56 -66.00
N GLN A 121 -34.68 20.59 -65.68
CA GLN A 121 -35.18 20.30 -64.34
C GLN A 121 -34.88 18.85 -63.92
N ALA A 122 -35.02 17.88 -64.82
CA ALA A 122 -34.67 16.50 -64.56
C ALA A 122 -33.18 16.34 -64.25
N ALA A 123 -32.30 16.97 -65.05
CA ALA A 123 -30.85 16.96 -64.82
C ALA A 123 -30.46 17.62 -63.48
N GLU A 124 -31.10 18.74 -63.12
CA GLU A 124 -30.88 19.40 -61.83
C GLU A 124 -31.33 18.52 -60.65
N LEU A 125 -32.45 17.83 -60.80
CA LEU A 125 -32.98 16.92 -59.78
C LEU A 125 -32.07 15.70 -59.59
N GLU A 126 -31.58 15.10 -60.68
CA GLU A 126 -30.59 14.02 -60.62
C GLU A 126 -29.29 14.48 -59.95
N ALA A 127 -28.80 15.69 -60.29
CA ALA A 127 -27.61 16.27 -59.67
C ALA A 127 -27.83 16.55 -58.17
N ALA A 128 -29.00 17.05 -57.77
CA ALA A 128 -29.35 17.28 -56.37
C ALA A 128 -29.46 15.96 -55.59
N GLN A 129 -30.09 14.94 -56.17
CA GLN A 129 -30.17 13.59 -55.59
C GLN A 129 -28.77 12.97 -55.42
N GLY A 130 -27.90 13.12 -56.41
CA GLY A 130 -26.50 12.70 -56.32
C GLY A 130 -25.77 13.36 -55.16
N ARG A 131 -25.89 14.69 -55.02
CA ARG A 131 -25.31 15.43 -53.88
C ARG A 131 -25.86 14.99 -52.54
N ILE A 132 -27.17 14.71 -52.44
CA ILE A 132 -27.78 14.19 -51.21
C ILE A 132 -27.17 12.83 -50.86
N ALA A 133 -27.05 11.91 -51.83
CA ALA A 133 -26.46 10.59 -51.60
C ALA A 133 -24.98 10.69 -51.17
N GLU A 134 -24.21 11.58 -51.78
CA GLU A 134 -22.82 11.86 -51.37
C GLU A 134 -22.73 12.41 -49.94
N LEU A 135 -23.58 13.38 -49.59
CA LEU A 135 -23.61 13.95 -48.24
C LEU A 135 -24.07 12.93 -47.20
N GLU A 136 -25.04 12.08 -47.52
CA GLU A 136 -25.47 10.99 -46.64
C GLU A 136 -24.36 9.97 -46.42
N ALA A 137 -23.62 9.60 -47.47
CA ALA A 137 -22.47 8.70 -47.36
C ALA A 137 -21.36 9.32 -46.49
N ALA A 138 -21.04 10.60 -46.72
CA ALA A 138 -20.07 11.33 -45.91
C ALA A 138 -20.50 11.46 -44.45
N ALA A 139 -21.78 11.71 -44.18
CA ALA A 139 -22.32 11.80 -42.83
C ALA A 139 -22.26 10.45 -42.10
N ARG A 140 -22.55 9.33 -42.77
CA ARG A 140 -22.39 7.98 -42.21
C ARG A 140 -20.94 7.68 -41.86
N GLN A 141 -20.02 7.96 -42.78
CA GLN A 141 -18.59 7.77 -42.53
C GLN A 141 -18.08 8.63 -41.36
N ALA A 142 -18.53 9.89 -41.28
CA ALA A 142 -18.19 10.77 -40.16
C ALA A 142 -18.75 10.25 -38.82
N ALA A 143 -19.97 9.71 -38.82
CA ALA A 143 -20.57 9.11 -37.63
C ALA A 143 -19.80 7.86 -37.15
N GLU A 144 -19.40 6.98 -38.07
CA GLU A 144 -18.59 5.80 -37.77
C GLU A 144 -17.22 6.19 -37.16
N LEU A 145 -16.54 7.18 -37.75
CA LEU A 145 -15.28 7.71 -37.21
C LEU A 145 -15.44 8.35 -35.83
N ALA A 146 -16.53 9.08 -35.61
CA ALA A 146 -16.83 9.69 -34.32
C ALA A 146 -17.11 8.64 -33.24
N GLU A 147 -17.83 7.57 -33.58
CA GLU A 147 -18.09 6.45 -32.67
C GLU A 147 -16.82 5.67 -32.33
N ALA A 148 -15.98 5.37 -33.32
CA ALA A 148 -14.69 4.74 -33.10
C ALA A 148 -13.79 5.60 -32.18
N SER A 149 -13.76 6.92 -32.41
CA SER A 149 -13.00 7.86 -31.57
C SER A 149 -13.55 7.89 -30.14
N ARG A 150 -14.87 7.86 -29.96
CA ARG A 150 -15.51 7.80 -28.64
C ARG A 150 -15.13 6.53 -27.88
N GLN A 151 -15.16 5.38 -28.56
CA GLN A 151 -14.74 4.10 -27.98
C GLN A 151 -13.27 4.13 -27.53
N GLN A 152 -12.36 4.67 -28.35
CA GLN A 152 -10.96 4.83 -27.98
C GLN A 152 -10.77 5.73 -26.74
N ILE A 153 -11.54 6.81 -26.63
CA ILE A 153 -11.51 7.69 -25.45
C ILE A 153 -12.01 6.93 -24.21
N GLU A 154 -13.09 6.18 -24.30
CA GLU A 154 -13.64 5.37 -23.19
C GLU A 154 -12.67 4.28 -22.72
N GLU A 155 -12.04 3.58 -23.66
CA GLU A 155 -10.98 2.59 -23.40
C GLU A 155 -9.77 3.24 -22.71
N GLY A 156 -9.31 4.38 -23.25
CA GLY A 156 -8.21 5.15 -22.66
C GLY A 156 -8.52 5.63 -21.24
N HIS A 157 -9.75 6.09 -20.99
CA HIS A 157 -10.19 6.52 -19.67
C HIS A 157 -10.24 5.35 -18.68
N THR A 158 -10.70 4.17 -19.13
CA THR A 158 -10.72 2.96 -18.31
C THR A 158 -9.31 2.49 -17.98
N ALA A 159 -8.40 2.51 -18.96
CA ALA A 159 -6.99 2.18 -18.75
C ALA A 159 -6.30 3.15 -17.77
N LEU A 160 -6.59 4.45 -17.88
CA LEU A 160 -6.07 5.48 -16.97
C LEU A 160 -6.53 5.23 -15.52
N LEU A 161 -7.82 4.96 -15.30
CA LEU A 161 -8.34 4.61 -13.98
C LEU A 161 -7.66 3.35 -13.42
N GLY A 162 -7.47 2.33 -14.25
CA GLY A 162 -6.75 1.11 -13.88
C GLY A 162 -5.27 1.36 -13.54
N MET A 163 -4.60 2.31 -14.21
CA MET A 163 -3.24 2.73 -13.87
C MET A 163 -3.21 3.51 -12.55
N GLN A 164 -4.13 4.45 -12.35
CA GLN A 164 -4.24 5.24 -11.12
C GLN A 164 -4.48 4.35 -9.89
N GLN A 165 -5.38 3.36 -9.99
CA GLN A 165 -5.61 2.42 -8.90
C GLN A 165 -4.37 1.59 -8.57
N ARG A 166 -3.64 1.11 -9.59
CA ARG A 166 -2.37 0.39 -9.37
C ARG A 166 -1.31 1.28 -8.74
N ALA A 167 -1.23 2.54 -9.14
CA ALA A 167 -0.32 3.52 -8.54
C ALA A 167 -0.67 3.74 -7.06
N ALA A 168 -1.93 4.00 -6.72
CA ALA A 168 -2.37 4.18 -5.34
C ALA A 168 -2.08 2.95 -4.44
N VAL A 169 -2.26 1.73 -4.97
CA VAL A 169 -1.90 0.50 -4.26
C VAL A 169 -0.38 0.38 -4.08
N ALA A 170 0.41 0.76 -5.08
CA ALA A 170 1.87 0.74 -4.99
C ALA A 170 2.38 1.78 -3.98
N GLU A 171 1.82 2.99 -3.99
CA GLU A 171 2.10 4.06 -3.03
C GLU A 171 1.78 3.61 -1.60
N GLY A 172 0.59 3.08 -1.35
CA GLY A 172 0.23 2.57 -0.02
C GLY A 172 1.13 1.44 0.48
N ARG A 173 1.61 0.57 -0.43
CA ARG A 173 2.61 -0.46 -0.08
C ARG A 173 3.97 0.15 0.25
N ALA A 174 4.40 1.19 -0.47
CA ALA A 174 5.65 1.89 -0.20
C ALA A 174 5.61 2.56 1.18
N GLU A 175 4.53 3.27 1.49
CA GLU A 175 4.32 3.89 2.81
C GLU A 175 4.34 2.85 3.94
N GLU A 176 3.69 1.69 3.76
CA GLU A 176 3.73 0.63 4.76
C GLU A 176 5.14 0.05 4.95
N ILE A 177 5.89 -0.16 3.86
CA ILE A 177 7.28 -0.62 3.93
C ILE A 177 8.15 0.39 4.67
N GLU A 178 7.99 1.69 4.40
CA GLU A 178 8.70 2.75 5.09
C GLU A 178 8.38 2.78 6.59
N ARG A 179 7.10 2.65 6.97
CA ARG A 179 6.69 2.53 8.37
C ARG A 179 7.32 1.33 9.06
N ARG A 180 7.23 0.14 8.46
CA ARG A 180 7.83 -1.10 9.02
C ARG A 180 9.34 -0.99 9.13
N ALA A 181 10.00 -0.38 8.15
CA ALA A 181 11.43 -0.13 8.20
C ALA A 181 11.81 0.83 9.33
N GLY A 182 10.99 1.85 9.59
CA GLY A 182 11.14 2.75 10.73
C GLY A 182 10.97 2.04 12.08
N GLU A 183 9.93 1.21 12.21
CA GLU A 183 9.67 0.39 13.41
C GLU A 183 10.81 -0.58 13.69
N LEU A 184 11.28 -1.32 12.67
CA LEU A 184 12.41 -2.24 12.80
C LEU A 184 13.71 -1.52 13.19
N ARG A 185 13.95 -0.31 12.68
CA ARG A 185 15.11 0.49 13.11
C ARG A 185 14.99 0.89 14.58
N ALA A 186 13.83 1.36 15.01
CA ALA A 186 13.61 1.72 16.41
C ALA A 186 13.74 0.50 17.35
N GLU A 187 13.23 -0.65 16.95
CA GLU A 187 13.42 -1.92 17.69
C GLU A 187 14.88 -2.35 17.75
N LEU A 188 15.63 -2.20 16.65
CA LEU A 188 17.05 -2.51 16.59
C LEU A 188 17.88 -1.56 17.47
N ASP A 189 17.59 -0.26 17.44
CA ASP A 189 18.20 0.74 18.31
C ASP A 189 17.90 0.45 19.79
N HIS A 190 16.66 0.05 20.10
CA HIS A 190 16.27 -0.35 21.45
C HIS A 190 17.02 -1.60 21.91
N ALA A 191 17.08 -2.65 21.08
CA ALA A 191 17.83 -3.86 21.39
C ALA A 191 19.33 -3.59 21.58
N HIS A 192 19.91 -2.66 20.80
CA HIS A 192 21.29 -2.20 21.01
C HIS A 192 21.47 -1.48 22.35
N ALA A 193 20.57 -0.57 22.71
CA ALA A 193 20.60 0.11 24.01
C ALA A 193 20.45 -0.89 25.19
N GLU A 194 19.55 -1.87 25.07
CA GLU A 194 19.42 -2.96 26.05
C GLU A 194 20.70 -3.81 26.13
N ALA A 195 21.32 -4.14 24.99
CA ALA A 195 22.58 -4.87 24.98
C ALA A 195 23.72 -4.07 25.62
N GLU A 196 23.82 -2.77 25.36
CA GLU A 196 24.80 -1.88 25.98
C GLU A 196 24.60 -1.77 27.50
N THR A 197 23.36 -1.60 27.94
CA THR A 197 23.04 -1.55 29.38
C THR A 197 23.32 -2.88 30.07
N ALA A 198 22.96 -4.02 29.46
CA ALA A 198 23.29 -5.34 29.97
C ALA A 198 24.80 -5.58 30.02
N ALA A 199 25.55 -5.14 28.99
CA ALA A 199 27.01 -5.22 28.97
C ALA A 199 27.65 -4.36 30.08
N ALA A 200 27.13 -3.14 30.31
CA ALA A 200 27.57 -2.28 31.40
C ALA A 200 27.29 -2.89 32.78
N GLN A 201 26.11 -3.48 32.98
CA GLN A 201 25.75 -4.21 34.21
C GLN A 201 26.63 -5.46 34.41
N ALA A 202 26.87 -6.24 33.36
CA ALA A 202 27.76 -7.40 33.41
C ALA A 202 29.19 -7.00 33.77
N LYS A 203 29.69 -5.90 33.22
CA LYS A 203 31.00 -5.34 33.59
C LYS A 203 31.03 -4.90 35.05
N ALA A 204 30.02 -4.16 35.52
CA ALA A 204 29.95 -3.70 36.91
C ALA A 204 29.88 -4.85 37.92
N THR A 205 29.10 -5.89 37.61
CA THR A 205 29.04 -7.12 38.44
C THR A 205 30.36 -7.88 38.41
N ALA A 206 31.03 -8.00 37.26
CA ALA A 206 32.36 -8.60 37.16
C ALA A 206 33.42 -7.84 37.97
N ASP A 207 33.43 -6.50 37.89
CA ASP A 207 34.33 -5.64 38.66
C ASP A 207 34.05 -5.79 40.18
N SER A 208 32.78 -5.81 40.59
CA SER A 208 32.41 -6.07 41.98
C SER A 208 32.87 -7.45 42.47
N LEU A 209 32.62 -8.51 41.70
CA LEU A 209 33.11 -9.85 42.03
C LEU A 209 34.63 -9.93 42.09
N ARG A 210 35.34 -9.20 41.22
CA ARG A 210 36.79 -9.08 41.28
C ARG A 210 37.23 -8.40 42.58
N THR A 211 36.61 -7.29 42.97
CA THR A 211 36.94 -6.63 44.24
C THR A 211 36.66 -7.51 45.46
N GLU A 212 35.55 -8.26 45.47
CA GLU A 212 35.24 -9.21 46.54
C GLU A 212 36.22 -10.38 46.56
N ARG A 213 36.61 -10.91 45.39
CA ARG A 213 37.67 -11.92 45.28
C ARG A 213 38.99 -11.39 45.85
N ASP A 214 39.40 -10.19 45.46
CA ASP A 214 40.65 -9.57 45.94
C ASP A 214 40.60 -9.38 47.47
N LYS A 215 39.47 -8.97 48.05
CA LYS A 215 39.27 -8.90 49.50
C LYS A 215 39.34 -10.27 50.18
N VAL A 216 38.68 -11.29 49.61
CA VAL A 216 38.71 -12.66 50.14
C VAL A 216 40.13 -13.19 50.09
N GLN A 217 40.85 -12.97 48.98
CA GLN A 217 42.24 -13.36 48.84
C GLN A 217 43.12 -12.64 49.86
N GLN A 218 42.96 -11.33 50.07
CA GLN A 218 43.69 -10.59 51.10
C GLN A 218 43.39 -11.12 52.51
N ARG A 219 42.13 -11.47 52.80
CA ARG A 219 41.75 -12.10 54.08
C ARG A 219 42.38 -13.48 54.24
N GLN A 220 42.46 -14.26 53.17
CA GLN A 220 43.15 -15.55 53.16
C GLN A 220 44.64 -15.38 53.40
N GLU A 221 45.31 -14.46 52.70
CA GLU A 221 46.74 -14.15 52.90
C GLU A 221 47.02 -13.68 54.34
N LEU A 222 46.16 -12.83 54.91
CA LEU A 222 46.26 -12.42 56.31
C LEU A 222 46.04 -13.59 57.28
N ALA A 223 45.04 -14.44 57.03
CA ALA A 223 44.77 -15.62 57.84
C ALA A 223 45.89 -16.66 57.75
N GLU A 224 46.51 -16.84 56.58
CA GLU A 224 47.70 -17.68 56.39
C GLU A 224 48.90 -17.10 57.15
N ALA A 225 49.14 -15.79 57.05
CA ALA A 225 50.20 -15.12 57.81
C ALA A 225 49.98 -15.22 59.33
N GLU A 226 48.75 -15.05 59.81
CA GLU A 226 48.37 -15.29 61.20
C GLU A 226 48.53 -16.75 61.59
N GLY A 227 48.15 -17.69 60.72
CA GLY A 227 48.35 -19.12 60.90
C GLY A 227 49.83 -19.49 61.06
N VAL A 228 50.71 -18.92 60.24
CA VAL A 228 52.17 -19.06 60.37
C VAL A 228 52.66 -18.48 61.70
N LYS A 229 52.21 -17.27 62.09
CA LYS A 229 52.56 -16.68 63.39
C LYS A 229 52.10 -17.54 64.57
N LEU A 230 50.87 -18.05 64.52
CA LEU A 230 50.34 -18.95 65.55
C LEU A 230 51.10 -20.27 65.58
N ALA A 231 51.50 -20.82 64.43
CA ALA A 231 52.35 -22.01 64.36
C ALA A 231 53.74 -21.76 64.97
N ASP A 232 54.35 -20.60 64.69
CA ASP A 232 55.62 -20.19 65.29
C ASP A 232 55.48 -19.96 66.80
N GLN A 233 54.42 -19.30 67.26
CA GLN A 233 54.12 -19.14 68.68
C GLN A 233 53.90 -20.49 69.37
N LEU A 234 53.17 -21.41 68.73
CA LEU A 234 52.97 -22.76 69.23
C LEU A 234 54.31 -23.51 69.30
N ARG A 235 55.16 -23.39 68.29
CA ARG A 235 56.51 -23.97 68.29
C ARG A 235 57.38 -23.37 69.39
N GLN A 236 57.35 -22.06 69.59
CA GLN A 236 58.06 -21.38 70.68
C GLN A 236 57.52 -21.82 72.04
N ALA A 237 56.21 -21.93 72.20
CA ALA A 237 55.58 -22.45 73.42
C ALA A 237 55.95 -23.91 73.65
N GLN A 238 56.02 -24.75 72.61
CA GLN A 238 56.53 -26.12 72.69
C GLN A 238 58.00 -26.16 73.14
N VAL A 239 58.87 -25.32 72.55
CA VAL A 239 60.26 -25.19 72.98
C VAL A 239 60.37 -24.71 74.42
N GLN A 240 59.53 -23.76 74.85
CA GLN A 240 59.47 -23.30 76.25
C GLN A 240 58.99 -24.41 77.18
N VAL A 241 57.97 -25.19 76.79
CA VAL A 241 57.50 -26.35 77.55
C VAL A 241 58.59 -27.42 77.65
N GLU A 242 59.34 -27.69 76.58
CA GLU A 242 60.48 -28.60 76.59
C GLU A 242 61.64 -28.08 77.47
N ALA A 243 61.95 -26.79 77.39
CA ALA A 243 62.94 -26.14 78.24
C ALA A 243 62.52 -26.20 79.71
N LEU A 244 61.27 -25.86 80.05
CA LEU A 244 60.72 -25.98 81.40
C LEU A 244 60.70 -27.43 81.89
N ARG A 245 60.43 -28.40 81.01
CA ARG A 245 60.55 -29.83 81.35
C ARG A 245 62.01 -30.22 81.64
N SER A 246 62.96 -29.71 80.86
CA SER A 246 64.40 -29.91 81.10
C SER A 246 64.87 -29.23 82.38
N GLU A 247 64.40 -28.01 82.68
CA GLU A 247 64.67 -27.32 83.94
C GLU A 247 64.05 -28.06 85.11
N LEU A 248 62.80 -28.53 85.00
CA LEU A 248 62.15 -29.36 86.01
C LEU A 248 62.93 -30.67 86.23
N ALA A 249 63.42 -31.31 85.16
CA ALA A 249 64.28 -32.49 85.26
C ALA A 249 65.62 -32.15 85.94
N GLY A 250 66.22 -31.00 85.62
CA GLY A 250 67.43 -30.51 86.28
C GLY A 250 67.23 -30.18 87.75
N VAL A 251 66.10 -29.56 88.12
CA VAL A 251 65.72 -29.28 89.52
C VAL A 251 65.42 -30.58 90.26
N LYS A 252 64.72 -31.54 89.64
CA LYS A 252 64.53 -32.87 90.21
C LYS A 252 65.86 -33.58 90.44
N ALA A 253 66.76 -33.60 89.47
CA ALA A 253 68.08 -34.20 89.62
C ALA A 253 68.93 -33.51 90.70
N ARG A 254 68.83 -32.18 90.85
CA ARG A 254 69.49 -31.44 91.95
C ARG A 254 68.84 -31.74 93.30
N ALA A 255 67.53 -31.90 93.36
CA ALA A 255 66.83 -32.29 94.58
C ALA A 255 67.17 -33.73 94.98
N GLU A 256 67.26 -34.65 94.01
CA GLU A 256 67.71 -36.02 94.20
C GLU A 256 69.18 -36.07 94.65
N SER A 257 70.08 -35.33 94.01
CA SER A 257 71.49 -35.29 94.42
C SER A 257 71.70 -34.62 95.78
N GLN A 258 70.92 -33.59 96.13
CA GLN A 258 70.91 -33.04 97.48
C GLN A 258 70.35 -34.04 98.49
N ALA A 259 69.31 -34.80 98.15
CA ALA A 259 68.77 -35.84 99.02
C ALA A 259 69.78 -36.97 99.24
N GLU A 260 70.48 -37.42 98.19
CA GLU A 260 71.55 -38.40 98.26
C GLU A 260 72.74 -37.88 99.08
N ALA A 261 73.20 -36.64 98.84
CA ALA A 261 74.25 -36.01 99.63
C ALA A 261 73.87 -35.88 101.11
N HIS A 262 72.62 -35.53 101.41
CA HIS A 262 72.11 -35.51 102.79
C HIS A 262 72.05 -36.92 103.40
N GLN A 263 71.68 -37.95 102.62
CA GLN A 263 71.68 -39.33 103.09
C GLN A 263 73.10 -39.84 103.37
N GLU A 264 74.06 -39.46 102.52
CA GLU A 264 75.46 -39.83 102.64
C GLU A 264 76.14 -39.10 103.80
N GLN A 265 75.86 -37.80 104.00
CA GLN A 265 76.23 -37.05 105.20
C GLN A 265 75.68 -37.67 106.49
N ARG A 266 74.44 -38.17 106.48
CA ARG A 266 73.88 -38.87 107.66
C ARG A 266 74.60 -40.19 107.93
N LYS A 267 75.02 -40.92 106.89
CA LYS A 267 75.80 -42.16 107.05
C LYS A 267 77.20 -41.90 107.58
N THR A 268 77.92 -40.90 107.07
CA THR A 268 79.25 -40.54 107.58
C THR A 268 79.18 -39.97 109.00
N ALA A 269 78.22 -39.11 109.31
CA ALA A 269 77.98 -38.64 110.68
C ALA A 269 77.64 -39.79 111.65
N ALA A 270 76.86 -40.79 111.21
CA ALA A 270 76.57 -41.98 112.00
C ALA A 270 77.82 -42.86 112.23
N GLN A 271 78.69 -42.99 111.22
CA GLN A 271 79.97 -43.72 111.33
C GLN A 271 80.97 -43.00 112.25
N GLU A 272 81.02 -41.67 112.23
CA GLU A 272 81.87 -40.87 113.12
C GLU A 272 81.36 -40.89 114.56
N ALA A 273 80.04 -40.86 114.77
CA ALA A 273 79.44 -41.07 116.09
C ALA A 273 79.76 -42.46 116.66
N ALA A 274 79.71 -43.52 115.82
CA ALA A 274 80.07 -44.88 116.23
C ALA A 274 81.56 -45.00 116.62
N ARG A 275 82.47 -44.37 115.86
CA ARG A 275 83.90 -44.31 116.19
C ARG A 275 84.19 -43.52 117.47
N MET A 276 83.42 -42.49 117.76
CA MET A 276 83.53 -41.75 119.02
C MET A 276 83.06 -42.58 120.22
N VAL A 277 82.01 -43.38 120.07
CA VAL A 277 81.57 -44.34 121.12
C VAL A 277 82.65 -45.39 121.37
N GLU A 278 83.23 -45.96 120.31
CA GLU A 278 84.25 -47.01 120.39
C GLU A 278 85.54 -46.51 121.08
N ARG A 279 85.96 -45.26 120.79
CA ARG A 279 87.07 -44.58 121.47
C ARG A 279 86.80 -44.29 122.95
N PHE A 280 85.56 -43.93 123.31
CA PHE A 280 85.21 -43.73 124.72
C PHE A 280 85.22 -45.04 125.51
N THR A 281 84.79 -46.16 124.92
CA THR A 281 84.90 -47.48 125.55
C THR A 281 86.35 -47.95 125.69
N GLY A 282 87.22 -47.68 124.71
CA GLY A 282 88.66 -47.98 124.81
C GLY A 282 89.37 -47.16 125.90
N ALA A 283 89.09 -45.86 125.97
CA ALA A 283 89.67 -44.98 126.99
C ALA A 283 89.19 -45.29 128.43
N GLN A 284 87.96 -45.81 128.60
CA GLN A 284 87.50 -46.30 129.90
C GLN A 284 88.24 -47.58 130.33
N ALA A 285 88.46 -48.53 129.42
CA ALA A 285 89.19 -49.76 129.71
C ALA A 285 90.66 -49.50 130.11
N GLU A 286 91.33 -48.53 129.46
CA GLU A 286 92.71 -48.13 129.82
C GLU A 286 92.80 -47.47 131.20
N ARG A 287 91.77 -46.71 131.62
CA ARG A 287 91.71 -46.12 132.96
C ARG A 287 91.55 -47.18 134.06
N ASP A 288 90.69 -48.17 133.81
CA ASP A 288 90.45 -49.25 134.77
C ASP A 288 91.66 -50.19 134.91
N GLN A 289 92.42 -50.37 133.82
CA GLN A 289 93.69 -51.10 133.84
C GLN A 289 94.76 -50.33 134.64
N ALA A 290 94.89 -49.02 134.42
CA ALA A 290 95.84 -48.17 135.15
C ALA A 290 95.54 -48.11 136.67
N GLN A 291 94.28 -48.22 137.08
CA GLN A 291 93.93 -48.28 138.51
C GLN A 291 94.26 -49.63 139.17
N ARG A 292 94.20 -50.74 138.43
CA ARG A 292 94.62 -52.06 138.93
C ARG A 292 96.15 -52.13 139.10
N ASP A 293 96.90 -51.60 138.14
CA ASP A 293 98.37 -51.59 138.18
C ASP A 293 98.89 -50.68 139.33
N ALA A 294 98.20 -49.57 139.61
CA ALA A 294 98.50 -48.70 140.76
C ALA A 294 98.20 -49.33 142.14
N ALA A 295 97.26 -50.29 142.21
CA ALA A 295 96.97 -51.04 143.44
C ALA A 295 98.05 -52.10 143.71
N ALA A 296 98.52 -52.81 142.67
CA ALA A 296 99.60 -53.79 142.78
C ALA A 296 100.93 -53.16 143.24
N ALA A 297 101.28 -51.98 142.74
CA ALA A 297 102.50 -51.26 143.16
C ALA A 297 102.49 -50.80 144.63
N ARG A 298 101.31 -50.64 145.24
CA ARG A 298 101.19 -50.26 146.67
C ARG A 298 101.35 -51.45 147.61
N GLU A 299 100.93 -52.64 147.20
CA GLU A 299 101.13 -53.87 147.98
C GLU A 299 102.61 -54.30 148.01
N GLU A 300 103.33 -54.19 146.90
CA GLU A 300 104.77 -54.49 146.86
C GLU A 300 105.61 -53.52 147.72
N ALA A 301 105.23 -52.24 147.76
CA ALA A 301 105.88 -51.23 148.59
C ALA A 301 105.64 -51.45 150.11
N ALA A 302 104.50 -52.03 150.49
CA ALA A 302 104.22 -52.44 151.87
C ALA A 302 105.02 -53.71 152.24
N GLY A 303 105.20 -54.63 151.30
CA GLY A 303 106.03 -55.84 151.48
C GLY A 303 107.52 -55.53 151.71
N LEU A 304 108.09 -54.60 150.95
CA LEU A 304 109.50 -54.20 151.09
C LEU A 304 109.79 -53.42 152.38
N ARG A 305 108.81 -52.69 152.94
CA ARG A 305 108.95 -52.04 154.26
C ARG A 305 108.97 -53.04 155.42
N GLY A 306 108.19 -54.12 155.35
CA GLY A 306 108.22 -55.18 156.36
C GLY A 306 109.55 -55.94 156.40
N GLN A 307 110.19 -56.11 155.25
CA GLN A 307 111.49 -56.79 155.15
C GLN A 307 112.65 -55.96 155.76
N LEU A 308 112.57 -54.62 155.70
CA LEU A 308 113.61 -53.72 156.23
C LEU A 308 113.57 -53.57 157.77
N GLU A 309 112.40 -53.70 158.40
CA GLU A 309 112.28 -53.74 159.87
C GLU A 309 112.83 -55.06 160.44
N ALA A 310 112.53 -56.21 159.80
CA ALA A 310 113.04 -57.51 160.23
C ALA A 310 114.58 -57.63 160.17
N PHE A 311 115.23 -56.95 159.22
CA PHE A 311 116.69 -56.95 159.10
C PHE A 311 117.39 -56.12 160.18
N LYS A 312 116.74 -55.05 160.67
CA LYS A 312 117.26 -54.26 161.80
C LYS A 312 117.21 -55.03 163.12
N GLU A 313 116.19 -55.86 163.30
CA GLU A 313 115.97 -56.63 164.54
C GLU A 313 116.91 -57.85 164.68
N GLN A 314 117.34 -58.44 163.55
CA GLN A 314 118.37 -59.49 163.53
C GLN A 314 119.78 -58.96 163.86
N HIS A 315 120.12 -57.74 163.43
CA HIS A 315 121.44 -57.17 163.67
C HIS A 315 121.67 -56.76 165.13
N THR A 316 120.62 -56.33 165.85
CA THR A 316 120.68 -56.05 167.29
C THR A 316 120.87 -57.31 168.12
N GLN A 317 120.31 -58.44 167.70
CA GLN A 317 120.43 -59.72 168.43
C GLN A 317 121.81 -60.38 168.26
N LEU A 318 122.47 -60.21 167.12
CA LEU A 318 123.80 -60.77 166.88
C LEU A 318 124.91 -60.04 167.66
N MET A 319 124.72 -58.74 167.93
CA MET A 319 125.64 -57.95 168.75
C MET A 319 125.51 -58.25 170.25
N ALA A 320 124.41 -58.85 170.71
CA ALA A 320 124.25 -59.30 172.09
C ALA A 320 124.96 -60.65 172.34
N ALA A 321 124.93 -61.57 171.37
CA ALA A 321 125.50 -62.92 171.53
C ALA A 321 127.05 -62.97 171.54
N PHE A 322 127.74 -61.99 170.94
CA PHE A 322 129.20 -61.90 171.02
C PHE A 322 129.71 -61.30 172.33
N ARG A 323 128.85 -60.62 173.11
CA ARG A 323 129.23 -60.04 174.40
C ARG A 323 129.26 -61.08 175.53
N ASP A 324 128.60 -62.22 175.35
CA ASP A 324 128.39 -63.23 176.39
C ASP A 324 129.22 -64.53 176.22
N SER A 325 130.01 -64.69 175.15
CA SER A 325 130.80 -65.92 174.91
C SER A 325 132.32 -65.83 175.19
N GLU A 326 132.83 -64.70 175.69
CA GLU A 326 134.24 -64.56 176.13
C GLU A 326 134.40 -64.35 177.65
N LYS A 327 133.39 -64.75 178.44
CA LYS A 327 133.46 -64.86 179.90
C LYS A 327 132.77 -66.13 180.39
N ALA A 328 133.31 -67.30 180.06
CA ALA A 328 133.40 -68.45 180.95
C ALA A 328 133.68 -69.74 180.14
N ASP A 329 134.96 -70.00 179.86
CA ASP A 329 135.48 -71.26 180.37
C ASP A 329 137.00 -71.20 180.67
N LYS A 330 137.34 -71.75 181.84
CA LYS A 330 138.62 -71.94 182.54
C LYS A 330 139.12 -70.78 183.44
N ALA A 331 139.28 -70.98 184.75
CA ALA A 331 139.76 -72.20 185.42
C ALA A 331 139.16 -72.52 186.82
N VAL A 332 138.83 -73.80 187.06
CA VAL A 332 139.08 -74.50 188.33
C VAL A 332 140.56 -74.95 188.30
N SER A 333 141.29 -74.68 189.38
CA SER A 333 142.75 -74.51 189.44
C SER A 333 143.58 -75.80 189.55
N ARG A 334 144.92 -75.64 189.47
CA ARG A 334 145.94 -76.35 190.28
C ARG A 334 145.31 -77.14 191.46
N THR A 335 145.62 -78.41 191.73
CA THR A 335 146.72 -79.25 191.22
C THR A 335 146.57 -80.67 191.81
N LYS A 336 147.16 -81.71 191.19
CA LYS A 336 148.02 -82.52 192.06
C LYS A 336 149.23 -81.66 192.32
N LYS A 337 149.35 -81.30 193.60
CA LYS A 337 150.55 -80.88 194.32
C LYS A 337 151.05 -79.44 194.22
N ASP A 338 151.49 -79.03 195.42
CA ASP A 338 152.83 -78.53 195.80
C ASP A 338 153.53 -77.55 194.86
#